data_AF-A0A2G8K933-F1
#
_entry.id   AF-A0A2G8K933-F1
#
_cell.length_a   1.000
_cell.length_b   1.000
_cell.length_c   1.000
_cell.angle_alpha   90.00
_cell.angle_beta   90.00
_cell.angle_gamma   90.00
#
_symmetry.space_group_name_H-M   'P 1'
#
loop_
_entity.id
_entity.type
_entity.pdbx_description
1 polymer ?
#
loop_
_entity_poly.entity_id
_entity_poly.type
_entity_poly.pdbx_seq_one_letter_code
_entity_poly.pdbx_strand_id
1 'polypeptide(L)'
;MRVLLVRRMKGDGPQSVSIGKNCDKFGVVVHELGHAIGFWHEHTRPDRDEHVSIIRQNIQGGQEYNFEKLDRSEVNSLNESYDYQSIMHYARNTFSRGLWLDTVVPLQHTEEGAVPDIGQRKHLSPGDVVQANKLYSCPACGRTFIESNGNFTYPLQRDAANIADECIWRISVTPGETIRLTISSLDMVGSKNCWYDYIVVRDGHWEFSPVLGQFCGGNAPAPIVSTRNRLWVKMKKSTHPFSLGFSAKYEAICGGNITRRERGVIQSPNYPDYYSSNKECIWVITIRNRNRRGYQVGLRFNSFDVERHDNCIYDYVEVRDGSDIDSPLLGRFCGYTMLPDDLKSTGNTISVKFVSDSSVNKAGFSAEFFQEIDECADNDGGCEHAASTL
;
A
#
# COMPACT_ATOMS: atom_id res chain seq x y z
N MET A 1 0.54 20.28 2.41
CA MET A 1 -0.41 19.38 3.11
C MET A 1 -0.23 19.61 4.61
N ARG A 2 -1.28 19.97 5.36
CA ARG A 2 -1.19 20.11 6.83
C ARG A 2 -1.62 18.78 7.44
N VAL A 3 -0.70 18.05 8.05
CA VAL A 3 -0.99 16.84 8.83
C VAL A 3 -1.00 17.24 10.30
N LEU A 4 -2.11 16.94 10.97
CA LEU A 4 -2.31 17.19 12.40
C LEU A 4 -1.89 15.95 13.17
N LEU A 5 -0.89 16.07 14.05
CA LEU A 5 -0.53 15.06 15.03
C LEU A 5 -0.58 15.67 16.44
N VAL A 6 -1.08 14.89 17.40
CA VAL A 6 -1.23 15.29 18.81
C VAL A 6 -0.07 14.71 19.61
N ARG A 7 0.67 15.58 20.31
CA ARG A 7 1.79 15.22 21.20
C ARG A 7 1.29 14.88 22.60
N ARG A 8 2.08 14.13 23.39
CA ARG A 8 1.89 13.92 24.84
C ARG A 8 3.02 14.46 25.73
N MET A 9 3.91 15.33 25.25
CA MET A 9 4.86 16.04 26.10
C MET A 9 4.96 17.53 25.76
N LYS A 10 4.75 18.37 26.78
CA LYS A 10 4.72 19.84 26.81
C LYS A 10 3.96 20.52 25.66
N GLY A 11 2.64 20.62 25.87
CA GLY A 11 1.69 21.40 25.08
C GLY A 11 0.58 20.53 24.50
N ASP A 12 -0.63 20.60 25.06
CA ASP A 12 -1.84 19.90 24.56
C ASP A 12 -2.41 20.57 23.29
N GLY A 13 -1.53 20.86 22.33
CA GLY A 13 -1.86 21.63 21.13
C GLY A 13 -1.54 20.88 19.83
N PRO A 14 -2.32 21.12 18.75
CA PRO A 14 -2.00 20.60 17.42
C PRO A 14 -0.66 21.16 16.91
N GLN A 15 0.21 20.30 16.38
CA GLN A 15 1.43 20.75 15.71
C GLN A 15 1.24 20.89 14.21
N SER A 16 1.74 22.00 13.66
CA SER A 16 1.75 22.25 12.22
C SER A 16 3.01 21.65 11.61
N VAL A 17 2.85 20.57 10.85
CA VAL A 17 3.92 20.05 9.99
C VAL A 17 3.95 20.89 8.71
N SER A 18 5.05 21.59 8.46
CA SER A 18 5.24 22.42 7.27
C SER A 18 6.18 21.73 6.28
N ILE A 19 5.60 21.19 5.21
CA ILE A 19 6.37 20.60 4.10
C ILE A 19 6.51 21.69 3.03
N GLY A 20 7.74 22.20 2.84
CA GLY A 20 8.06 23.18 1.81
C GLY A 20 7.88 22.66 0.38
N LYS A 21 7.93 23.55 -0.62
CA LYS A 21 7.89 23.18 -2.04
C LYS A 21 9.16 22.38 -2.37
N ASN A 22 9.02 21.16 -2.92
CA ASN A 22 10.08 20.15 -3.12
C ASN A 22 10.51 19.35 -1.86
N CYS A 23 9.76 19.44 -0.75
CA CYS A 23 10.01 18.67 0.47
C CYS A 23 9.08 17.44 0.62
N ASP A 24 8.37 17.06 -0.44
CA ASP A 24 7.47 15.90 -0.52
C ASP A 24 8.19 14.55 -0.62
N LYS A 25 9.54 14.56 -0.63
CA LYS A 25 10.35 13.34 -0.55
C LYS A 25 10.04 12.59 0.74
N PHE A 26 9.75 11.29 0.61
CA PHE A 26 9.39 10.40 1.71
C PHE A 26 10.19 10.65 2.98
N GLY A 27 11.53 10.62 2.92
CA GLY A 27 12.35 10.74 4.12
C GLY A 27 12.37 12.11 4.78
N VAL A 28 12.08 13.19 4.03
CA VAL A 28 11.93 14.54 4.62
C VAL A 28 10.62 14.59 5.40
N VAL A 29 9.53 14.12 4.79
CA VAL A 29 8.21 14.07 5.46
C VAL A 29 8.28 13.23 6.73
N VAL A 30 8.90 12.05 6.66
CA VAL A 30 9.01 11.15 7.81
C VAL A 30 9.91 11.74 8.91
N HIS A 31 10.99 12.44 8.57
CA HIS A 31 11.83 13.16 9.54
C HIS A 31 11.02 14.21 10.31
N GLU A 32 10.27 15.05 9.61
CA GLU A 32 9.42 16.08 10.25
C GLU A 32 8.31 15.46 11.10
N LEU A 33 7.71 14.35 10.64
CA LEU A 33 6.76 13.59 11.44
C LEU A 33 7.41 12.98 12.68
N GLY A 34 8.68 12.56 12.59
CA GLY A 34 9.50 12.11 13.71
C GLY A 34 9.51 13.13 14.85
N HIS A 35 9.77 14.40 14.55
CA HIS A 35 9.69 15.48 15.54
C HIS A 35 8.29 15.64 16.13
N ALA A 36 7.25 15.56 15.30
CA ALA A 36 5.87 15.68 15.77
C ALA A 36 5.46 14.55 16.74
N ILE A 37 6.02 13.34 16.55
CA ILE A 37 5.81 12.20 17.46
C ILE A 37 6.80 12.15 18.63
N GLY A 38 7.69 13.15 18.74
CA GLY A 38 8.58 13.33 19.89
C GLY A 38 10.00 12.82 19.72
N PHE A 39 10.42 12.49 18.50
CA PHE A 39 11.83 12.19 18.23
C PHE A 39 12.68 13.46 18.17
N TRP A 40 13.90 13.33 18.64
CA TRP A 40 14.95 14.33 18.53
C TRP A 40 16.01 13.86 17.55
N HIS A 41 16.89 14.77 17.13
CA HIS A 41 17.99 14.34 16.29
C HIS A 41 18.91 13.38 17.03
N GLU A 42 19.23 12.24 16.41
CA GLU A 42 20.00 11.18 17.08
C GLU A 42 21.38 11.67 17.56
N HIS A 43 21.99 12.63 16.85
CA HIS A 43 23.29 13.20 17.21
C HIS A 43 23.25 14.17 18.41
N THR A 44 22.08 14.54 18.93
CA THR A 44 21.97 15.39 20.13
C THR A 44 21.80 14.58 21.41
N ARG A 45 21.79 13.24 21.35
CA ARG A 45 21.65 12.36 22.52
C ARG A 45 22.70 12.66 23.60
N PRO A 46 22.41 12.49 24.90
CA PRO A 46 23.38 12.75 25.97
C PRO A 46 24.65 11.88 25.90
N ASP A 47 24.54 10.67 25.35
CA ASP A 47 25.61 9.68 25.20
C ASP A 47 26.33 9.73 23.84
N ARG A 48 25.99 10.67 22.93
CA ARG A 48 26.52 10.63 21.54
C ARG A 48 28.05 10.65 21.42
N ASP A 49 28.80 11.18 22.39
CA ASP A 49 30.28 11.22 22.31
C ASP A 49 30.91 9.81 22.39
N GLU A 50 30.15 8.79 22.82
CA GLU A 50 30.55 7.39 22.79
C GLU A 50 30.43 6.78 21.37
N HIS A 51 29.73 7.47 20.46
CA HIS A 51 29.33 6.96 19.16
C HIS A 51 29.80 7.82 17.98
N VAL A 52 29.83 9.15 18.14
CA VAL A 52 30.21 10.11 17.10
C VAL A 52 31.10 11.21 17.67
N SER A 53 32.00 11.72 16.84
CA SER A 53 32.81 12.91 17.12
C SER A 53 32.30 14.11 16.31
N ILE A 54 32.10 15.24 16.99
CA ILE A 54 31.73 16.51 16.35
C ILE A 54 32.99 17.33 16.07
N ILE A 55 33.29 17.54 14.79
CA ILE A 55 34.45 18.32 14.35
C ILE A 55 34.08 19.81 14.33
N ARG A 56 34.12 20.43 15.52
CA ARG A 56 33.69 21.84 15.69
C ARG A 56 34.35 22.83 14.75
N GLN A 57 35.60 22.59 14.38
CA GLN A 57 36.36 23.44 13.45
C GLN A 57 35.78 23.47 12.03
N ASN A 58 35.00 22.44 11.66
CA ASN A 58 34.39 22.32 10.34
C ASN A 58 32.98 22.91 10.29
N ILE A 59 32.41 23.34 11.41
CA ILE A 59 31.06 23.90 11.47
C ILE A 59 31.07 25.34 10.92
N GLN A 60 30.02 25.72 10.19
CA GLN A 60 29.77 27.10 9.79
C GLN A 60 29.59 27.99 11.02
N GLY A 61 30.22 29.17 11.03
CA GLY A 61 30.11 30.09 12.17
C GLY A 61 28.65 30.45 12.48
N GLY A 62 28.25 30.30 13.73
CA GLY A 62 26.88 30.54 14.20
C GLY A 62 25.95 29.33 14.11
N GLN A 63 26.42 28.18 13.63
CA GLN A 63 25.64 26.93 13.55
C GLN A 63 26.02 25.89 14.61
N GLU A 64 26.91 26.24 15.55
CA GLU A 64 27.43 25.34 16.58
C GLU A 64 26.34 24.82 17.52
N TYR A 65 25.29 25.61 17.75
CA TYR A 65 24.15 25.27 18.60
C TYR A 65 23.39 24.03 18.10
N ASN A 66 23.41 23.73 16.79
CA ASN A 66 22.74 22.55 16.23
C ASN A 66 23.39 21.22 16.64
N PHE A 67 24.58 21.27 17.25
CA PHE A 67 25.35 20.10 17.69
C PHE A 67 25.47 20.02 19.21
N GLU A 68 24.72 20.85 19.94
CA GLU A 68 24.64 20.78 21.38
C GLU A 68 23.89 19.52 21.83
N LYS A 69 24.32 18.96 22.96
CA LYS A 69 23.61 17.85 23.60
C LYS A 69 22.32 18.35 24.22
N LEU A 70 21.30 17.51 24.12
CA LEU A 70 20.16 17.59 25.01
C LEU A 70 20.49 16.98 26.37
N ASP A 71 19.82 17.45 27.41
CA ASP A 71 19.94 16.88 28.75
C ASP A 71 19.15 15.56 28.88
N ARG A 72 19.55 14.68 29.81
CA ARG A 72 18.83 13.42 30.09
C ARG A 72 17.38 13.64 30.58
N SER A 73 17.07 14.83 31.07
CA SER A 73 15.71 15.23 31.45
C SER A 73 14.84 15.69 30.26
N GLU A 74 15.45 16.00 29.12
CA GLU A 74 14.77 16.53 27.92
C GLU A 74 14.54 15.46 26.85
N VAL A 75 15.45 14.49 26.76
CA VAL A 75 15.38 13.38 25.81
C VAL A 75 15.55 12.04 26.51
N ASN A 76 14.78 11.04 26.08
CA ASN A 76 14.84 9.69 26.61
C ASN A 76 14.99 8.70 25.45
N SER A 77 16.14 8.04 25.38
CA SER A 77 16.43 7.02 24.36
C SER A 77 15.72 5.68 24.63
N LEU A 78 14.94 5.56 25.71
CA LEU A 78 14.15 4.37 26.07
C LEU A 78 14.99 3.09 26.17
N ASN A 79 16.26 3.26 26.58
CA ASN A 79 17.28 2.22 26.68
C ASN A 79 17.61 1.55 25.33
N GLU A 80 17.45 2.28 24.22
CA GLU A 80 17.90 1.86 22.88
C GLU A 80 19.36 2.23 22.61
N SER A 81 20.04 1.39 21.83
CA SER A 81 21.40 1.67 21.32
C SER A 81 21.40 2.88 20.39
N TYR A 82 22.58 3.45 20.14
CA TYR A 82 22.74 4.54 19.18
C TYR A 82 22.46 4.08 17.75
N ASP A 83 21.57 4.76 17.03
CA ASP A 83 21.16 4.38 15.68
C ASP A 83 21.77 5.28 14.60
N TYR A 84 22.92 4.87 14.07
CA TYR A 84 23.61 5.57 12.98
C TYR A 84 22.74 5.75 11.72
N GLN A 85 21.78 4.84 11.50
CA GLN A 85 20.87 4.90 10.35
C GLN A 85 19.54 5.57 10.68
N SER A 86 19.37 6.14 11.87
CA SER A 86 18.15 6.86 12.23
C SER A 86 17.85 7.93 11.17
N ILE A 87 16.57 8.01 10.77
CA ILE A 87 16.12 9.08 9.89
C ILE A 87 16.28 10.47 10.54
N MET A 88 16.42 10.50 11.86
CA MET A 88 16.65 11.70 12.66
C MET A 88 18.13 12.07 12.80
N HIS A 89 19.06 11.27 12.26
CA HIS A 89 20.48 11.57 12.31
C HIS A 89 20.87 12.62 11.25
N TYR A 90 21.80 13.53 11.58
CA TYR A 90 22.40 14.44 10.59
C TYR A 90 23.36 13.71 9.63
N ALA A 91 23.52 14.24 8.43
CA ALA A 91 24.54 13.75 7.50
C ALA A 91 25.92 14.23 7.93
N ARG A 92 26.97 13.56 7.43
CA ARG A 92 28.37 13.82 7.81
C ARG A 92 28.80 15.27 7.62
N ASN A 93 28.27 15.96 6.61
CA ASN A 93 28.64 17.33 6.23
C ASN A 93 27.54 18.37 6.53
N THR A 94 26.51 18.03 7.31
CA THR A 94 25.46 18.98 7.68
C THR A 94 26.06 20.18 8.42
N PHE A 95 25.66 21.40 8.03
CA PHE A 95 26.24 22.68 8.51
C PHE A 95 27.77 22.82 8.36
N SER A 96 28.37 22.13 7.39
CA SER A 96 29.81 22.23 7.14
C SER A 96 30.21 23.52 6.42
N ARG A 97 31.34 24.11 6.83
CA ARG A 97 31.94 25.29 6.18
C ARG A 97 32.63 24.97 4.85
N GLY A 98 32.78 23.68 4.51
CA GLY A 98 33.41 23.23 3.27
C GLY A 98 32.74 21.99 2.69
N LEU A 99 32.74 21.87 1.36
CA LEU A 99 32.05 20.80 0.63
C LEU A 99 32.52 19.39 0.99
N TRP A 100 33.77 19.25 1.42
CA TRP A 100 34.42 17.96 1.71
C TRP A 100 34.83 17.81 3.17
N LEU A 101 34.27 18.65 4.05
CA LEU A 101 34.59 18.64 5.47
C LEU A 101 33.44 18.01 6.25
N ASP A 102 33.74 16.92 6.95
CA ASP A 102 32.79 16.29 7.86
C ASP A 102 32.68 17.11 9.16
N THR A 103 31.46 17.38 9.60
CA THR A 103 31.11 17.94 10.90
C THR A 103 30.77 16.85 11.91
N VAL A 104 30.29 15.69 11.45
CA VAL A 104 29.97 14.52 12.29
C VAL A 104 30.68 13.30 11.75
N VAL A 105 31.50 12.66 12.58
CA VAL A 105 32.28 11.47 12.23
C VAL A 105 31.93 10.32 13.17
N PRO A 106 31.38 9.19 12.68
CA PRO A 106 31.17 8.01 13.51
C PRO A 106 32.46 7.45 14.07
N LEU A 107 32.44 7.08 15.35
CA LEU A 107 33.52 6.34 15.99
C LEU A 107 33.49 4.89 15.49
N GLN A 108 34.65 4.32 15.16
CA GLN A 108 34.76 2.94 14.70
C GLN A 108 34.41 1.98 15.84
N HIS A 109 33.37 1.17 15.63
CA HIS A 109 32.92 0.16 16.60
C HIS A 109 32.68 -1.23 15.99
N THR A 110 32.90 -1.42 14.69
CA THR A 110 32.69 -2.72 14.04
C THR A 110 34.00 -3.49 13.96
N GLU A 111 33.96 -4.80 14.26
CA GLU A 111 35.11 -5.72 14.19
C GLU A 111 35.77 -5.77 12.79
N GLU A 112 35.09 -5.25 11.76
CA GLU A 112 35.50 -5.19 10.37
C GLU A 112 36.14 -3.83 9.97
N GLY A 113 36.22 -2.86 10.89
CA GLY A 113 36.83 -1.54 10.65
C GLY A 113 36.04 -0.60 9.73
N ALA A 114 34.84 -0.99 9.29
CA ALA A 114 33.98 -0.19 8.42
C ALA A 114 33.31 0.94 9.21
N VAL A 115 33.46 2.18 8.74
CA VAL A 115 32.79 3.35 9.33
C VAL A 115 31.30 3.32 8.98
N PRO A 116 30.37 3.35 9.96
CA PRO A 116 28.94 3.37 9.69
C PRO A 116 28.52 4.54 8.78
N ASP A 117 27.56 4.29 7.89
CA ASP A 117 26.92 5.38 7.13
C ASP A 117 25.89 6.11 8.00
N ILE A 118 25.75 7.42 7.82
CA ILE A 118 24.87 8.27 8.63
C ILE A 118 24.09 9.28 7.80
N GLY A 119 22.93 9.70 8.30
CA GLY A 119 22.13 10.77 7.69
C GLY A 119 21.28 10.33 6.50
N GLN A 120 20.95 9.04 6.40
CA GLN A 120 20.04 8.55 5.38
C GLN A 120 18.64 9.21 5.50
N ARG A 121 17.95 9.34 4.35
CA ARG A 121 16.58 9.88 4.23
C ARG A 121 15.72 8.99 3.32
N LYS A 122 15.96 7.68 3.35
CA LYS A 122 15.32 6.69 2.48
C LYS A 122 14.24 5.89 3.20
N HIS A 123 14.47 5.48 4.44
CA HIS A 123 13.55 4.63 5.21
C HIS A 123 13.62 4.95 6.71
N LEU A 124 12.69 4.41 7.50
CA LEU A 124 12.87 4.32 8.96
C LEU A 124 13.88 3.20 9.25
N SER A 125 14.78 3.44 10.18
CA SER A 125 15.67 2.40 10.70
C SER A 125 14.93 1.46 11.67
N PRO A 126 15.44 0.24 11.94
CA PRO A 126 14.89 -0.61 12.98
C PRO A 126 14.84 0.08 14.35
N GLY A 127 15.84 0.89 14.72
CA GLY A 127 15.86 1.63 15.98
C GLY A 127 14.80 2.73 16.04
N ASP A 128 14.57 3.46 14.94
CA ASP A 128 13.45 4.41 14.85
C ASP A 128 12.10 3.72 15.15
N VAL A 129 11.87 2.53 14.57
CA VAL A 129 10.61 1.78 14.77
C VAL A 129 10.48 1.29 16.21
N VAL A 130 11.55 0.74 16.80
CA VAL A 130 11.53 0.23 18.17
C VAL A 130 11.32 1.38 19.16
N GLN A 131 12.02 2.50 19.00
CA GLN A 131 11.87 3.67 19.87
C GLN A 131 10.44 4.23 19.80
N ALA A 132 9.84 4.32 18.61
CA ALA A 132 8.44 4.76 18.45
C ALA A 132 7.47 3.80 19.14
N ASN A 133 7.68 2.49 18.98
CA ASN A 133 6.85 1.47 19.62
C ASN A 133 6.92 1.55 21.14
N LYS A 134 8.10 1.77 21.71
CA LYS A 134 8.26 1.95 23.16
C LYS A 134 7.63 3.26 23.65
N LEU A 135 7.79 4.36 22.91
CA LEU A 135 7.27 5.68 23.28
C LEU A 135 5.73 5.71 23.35
N TYR A 136 5.09 4.98 22.45
CA TYR A 136 3.62 4.92 22.33
C TYR A 136 2.99 3.64 22.87
N SER A 137 3.78 2.76 23.48
CA SER A 137 3.34 1.45 23.97
C SER A 137 2.58 0.64 22.90
N CYS A 138 3.11 0.64 21.67
CA CYS A 138 2.51 -0.11 20.56
C CYS A 138 2.40 -1.60 20.91
N PRO A 139 1.31 -2.29 20.52
CA PRO A 139 1.19 -3.72 20.73
C PRO A 139 2.36 -4.48 20.12
N ALA A 140 2.81 -5.55 20.80
CA ALA A 140 3.91 -6.40 20.33
C ALA A 140 3.59 -7.15 19.03
N CYS A 141 2.34 -7.12 18.56
CA CYS A 141 1.87 -7.82 17.39
C CYS A 141 0.94 -6.96 16.54
N GLY A 142 0.89 -7.27 15.25
CA GLY A 142 0.19 -6.46 14.27
C GLY A 142 1.11 -5.47 13.57
N ARG A 143 0.80 -5.16 12.31
CA ARG A 143 1.50 -4.13 11.53
C ARG A 143 0.66 -3.67 10.34
N THR A 144 1.11 -2.62 9.68
CA THR A 144 0.55 -2.19 8.39
C THR A 144 1.41 -2.76 7.26
N PHE A 145 0.75 -3.40 6.31
CA PHE A 145 1.28 -3.91 5.06
C PHE A 145 0.93 -2.96 3.92
N ILE A 146 1.93 -2.67 3.10
CA ILE A 146 1.78 -1.83 1.89
C ILE A 146 2.27 -2.55 0.63
N GLU A 147 2.91 -3.71 0.81
CA GLU A 147 3.45 -4.54 -0.25
C GLU A 147 2.32 -5.26 -0.98
N SER A 148 2.56 -5.61 -2.25
CA SER A 148 1.58 -6.31 -3.09
C SER A 148 1.30 -7.75 -2.65
N ASN A 149 2.15 -8.34 -1.81
CA ASN A 149 1.91 -9.63 -1.20
C ASN A 149 2.67 -9.71 0.13
N GLY A 150 2.25 -10.64 0.98
CA GLY A 150 2.95 -10.88 2.23
C GLY A 150 2.35 -12.02 3.02
N ASN A 151 3.11 -12.48 4.00
CA ASN A 151 2.68 -13.46 4.99
C ASN A 151 2.73 -12.85 6.38
N PHE A 152 1.85 -13.33 7.25
CA PHE A 152 1.82 -12.93 8.64
C PHE A 152 1.24 -14.03 9.51
N THR A 153 1.77 -14.09 10.72
CA THR A 153 1.39 -15.07 11.72
C THR A 153 1.17 -14.38 13.05
N TYR A 154 0.39 -15.04 13.90
CA TYR A 154 0.43 -14.72 15.32
C TYR A 154 1.78 -15.15 15.90
N PRO A 155 2.43 -14.35 16.77
CA PRO A 155 3.71 -14.72 17.39
C PRO A 155 3.57 -16.01 18.20
N LEU A 156 4.49 -16.95 18.00
CA LEU A 156 4.52 -18.18 18.80
C LEU A 156 4.97 -17.86 20.23
N GLN A 157 4.31 -18.50 21.19
CA GLN A 157 4.38 -18.23 22.63
C GLN A 157 5.78 -18.38 23.27
N ARG A 158 6.80 -18.83 22.53
CA ARG A 158 8.15 -19.05 23.05
C ARG A 158 9.01 -17.78 23.18
N ASP A 159 8.64 -16.68 22.50
CA ASP A 159 9.53 -15.50 22.39
C ASP A 159 8.97 -14.19 22.97
N ALA A 160 7.84 -14.19 23.69
CA ALA A 160 7.26 -12.92 24.15
C ALA A 160 6.61 -13.02 25.54
N ALA A 161 7.30 -12.44 26.52
CA ALA A 161 6.82 -12.23 27.89
C ALA A 161 5.64 -11.25 28.01
N ASN A 162 5.09 -10.74 26.90
CA ASN A 162 3.94 -9.85 26.83
C ASN A 162 3.30 -9.92 25.43
N ILE A 163 2.67 -11.04 25.06
CA ILE A 163 1.86 -11.06 23.83
C ILE A 163 0.55 -10.34 24.13
N ALA A 164 0.23 -9.32 23.34
CA ALA A 164 -1.03 -8.61 23.47
C ALA A 164 -2.21 -9.59 23.20
N ASP A 165 -3.26 -9.47 24.01
CA ASP A 165 -4.52 -10.22 23.83
C ASP A 165 -5.19 -9.92 22.46
N GLU A 166 -4.78 -8.80 21.84
CA GLU A 166 -5.29 -8.33 20.56
C GLU A 166 -4.15 -7.94 19.61
N CYS A 167 -4.21 -8.45 18.39
CA CYS A 167 -3.29 -8.11 17.31
C CYS A 167 -4.07 -7.58 16.12
N ILE A 168 -3.59 -6.48 15.52
CA ILE A 168 -4.27 -5.81 14.41
C ILE A 168 -3.32 -5.69 13.22
N TRP A 169 -3.72 -6.24 12.08
CA TRP A 169 -3.03 -6.06 10.81
C TRP A 169 -3.87 -5.20 9.87
N ARG A 170 -3.22 -4.24 9.22
CA ARG A 170 -3.82 -3.39 8.19
C ARG A 170 -3.13 -3.70 6.87
N ILE A 171 -3.88 -4.00 5.82
CA ILE A 171 -3.32 -4.28 4.51
C ILE A 171 -3.86 -3.23 3.56
N SER A 172 -2.96 -2.50 2.89
CA SER A 172 -3.31 -1.49 1.90
C SER A 172 -2.47 -1.73 0.64
N VAL A 173 -3.11 -2.15 -0.44
CA VAL A 173 -2.43 -2.38 -1.73
C VAL A 173 -2.68 -1.21 -2.70
N THR A 174 -2.13 -1.29 -3.90
CA THR A 174 -2.26 -0.24 -4.93
C THR A 174 -3.73 0.08 -5.19
N PRO A 175 -4.12 1.37 -5.34
CA PRO A 175 -5.46 1.72 -5.78
C PRO A 175 -5.86 0.99 -7.07
N GLY A 176 -7.13 0.58 -7.18
CA GLY A 176 -7.62 -0.21 -8.31
C GLY A 176 -7.42 -1.73 -8.19
N GLU A 177 -6.60 -2.17 -7.23
CA GLU A 177 -6.48 -3.59 -6.87
C GLU A 177 -7.45 -3.97 -5.74
N THR A 178 -7.72 -5.26 -5.61
CA THR A 178 -8.36 -5.88 -4.46
C THR A 178 -7.39 -6.86 -3.79
N ILE A 179 -7.74 -7.33 -2.60
CA ILE A 179 -6.86 -8.17 -1.77
C ILE A 179 -7.52 -9.53 -1.62
N ARG A 180 -6.78 -10.58 -1.99
CA ARG A 180 -7.13 -11.96 -1.68
C ARG A 180 -6.35 -12.40 -0.45
N LEU A 181 -7.07 -12.65 0.64
CA LEU A 181 -6.53 -13.16 1.90
C LEU A 181 -6.80 -14.66 2.02
N THR A 182 -5.73 -15.44 2.23
CA THR A 182 -5.80 -16.89 2.46
C THR A 182 -5.30 -17.19 3.87
N ILE A 183 -6.19 -17.68 4.73
CA ILE A 183 -5.81 -18.20 6.05
C ILE A 183 -5.24 -19.60 5.81
N SER A 184 -3.94 -19.76 6.05
CA SER A 184 -3.20 -21.00 5.75
C SER A 184 -3.30 -22.01 6.91
N SER A 185 -3.31 -21.53 8.14
CA SER A 185 -3.60 -22.33 9.33
C SER A 185 -4.41 -21.52 10.33
N LEU A 186 -5.35 -22.18 11.00
CA LEU A 186 -6.16 -21.62 12.06
C LEU A 186 -6.20 -22.64 13.20
N ASP A 187 -5.67 -22.26 14.35
CA ASP A 187 -5.70 -23.05 15.57
C ASP A 187 -6.06 -22.13 16.74
N MET A 188 -7.35 -22.07 17.04
CA MET A 188 -7.93 -21.26 18.09
C MET A 188 -8.99 -22.05 18.84
N VAL A 189 -9.29 -21.65 20.08
CA VAL A 189 -10.38 -22.26 20.83
C VAL A 189 -11.70 -21.98 20.11
N GLY A 190 -12.39 -23.04 19.68
CA GLY A 190 -13.70 -22.92 19.06
C GLY A 190 -14.76 -22.56 20.10
N SER A 191 -15.66 -21.64 19.77
CA SER A 191 -16.83 -21.33 20.59
C SER A 191 -18.05 -21.07 19.71
N LYS A 192 -19.24 -21.14 20.29
CA LYS A 192 -20.45 -20.68 19.59
C LYS A 192 -20.26 -19.22 19.17
N ASN A 193 -20.44 -18.93 17.89
CA ASN A 193 -20.26 -17.60 17.27
C ASN A 193 -18.87 -16.94 17.49
N CYS A 194 -17.84 -17.71 17.86
CA CYS A 194 -16.48 -17.19 18.06
C CYS A 194 -16.41 -15.98 19.00
N TRP A 195 -17.05 -16.05 20.17
CA TRP A 195 -17.12 -14.96 21.15
C TRP A 195 -15.83 -14.75 21.95
N TYR A 196 -15.07 -15.82 22.22
CA TYR A 196 -13.87 -15.73 23.05
C TYR A 196 -12.62 -15.46 22.21
N ASP A 197 -12.24 -16.45 21.40
CA ASP A 197 -11.10 -16.37 20.50
C ASP A 197 -11.64 -16.24 19.08
N TYR A 198 -11.13 -15.27 18.34
CA TYR A 198 -11.53 -15.08 16.96
C TYR A 198 -10.50 -14.32 16.14
N ILE A 199 -10.52 -14.60 14.84
CA ILE A 199 -10.01 -13.70 13.81
C ILE A 199 -11.19 -13.09 13.08
N VAL A 200 -11.20 -11.76 12.96
CA VAL A 200 -12.19 -11.02 12.17
C VAL A 200 -11.49 -10.31 11.02
N VAL A 201 -12.05 -10.45 9.82
CA VAL A 201 -11.58 -9.80 8.60
C VAL A 201 -12.64 -8.80 8.18
N ARG A 202 -12.22 -7.55 7.99
CA ARG A 202 -13.10 -6.43 7.62
C ARG A 202 -12.66 -5.78 6.31
N ASP A 203 -13.65 -5.37 5.52
CA ASP A 203 -13.49 -4.76 4.20
C ASP A 203 -13.25 -3.25 4.32
N GLY A 204 -12.01 -2.87 4.59
CA GLY A 204 -11.63 -1.47 4.74
C GLY A 204 -10.37 -1.31 5.60
N HIS A 205 -10.23 -0.13 6.21
CA HIS A 205 -9.01 0.23 6.95
C HIS A 205 -9.19 0.31 8.47
N TRP A 206 -10.44 0.28 8.95
CA TRP A 206 -10.80 0.62 10.34
C TRP A 206 -11.66 -0.47 10.99
N GLU A 207 -11.76 -0.42 12.33
CA GLU A 207 -12.45 -1.42 13.13
C GLU A 207 -13.97 -1.50 12.88
N PHE A 208 -14.57 -0.43 12.35
CA PHE A 208 -15.99 -0.36 12.01
C PHE A 208 -16.29 -0.70 10.54
N SER A 209 -15.27 -1.05 9.75
CA SER A 209 -15.46 -1.48 8.37
C SER A 209 -16.34 -2.76 8.28
N PRO A 210 -17.10 -2.98 7.19
CA PRO A 210 -17.96 -4.14 7.03
C PRO A 210 -17.23 -5.46 7.29
N VAL A 211 -17.87 -6.41 7.99
CA VAL A 211 -17.26 -7.72 8.28
C VAL A 211 -17.37 -8.62 7.06
N LEU A 212 -16.23 -9.12 6.57
CA LEU A 212 -16.18 -10.18 5.55
C LEU A 212 -16.29 -11.56 6.18
N GLY A 213 -15.78 -11.73 7.40
CA GLY A 213 -15.97 -12.96 8.16
C GLY A 213 -15.32 -12.91 9.54
N GLN A 214 -15.83 -13.75 10.44
CA GLN A 214 -15.30 -13.99 11.77
C GLN A 214 -15.13 -15.49 11.95
N PHE A 215 -13.93 -15.92 12.34
CA PHE A 215 -13.54 -17.33 12.34
C PHE A 215 -12.84 -17.70 13.66
N CYS A 216 -13.00 -18.96 14.06
CA CYS A 216 -12.37 -19.58 15.22
C CYS A 216 -12.36 -21.12 15.03
N GLY A 217 -11.72 -21.85 15.94
CA GLY A 217 -11.57 -23.30 15.84
C GLY A 217 -10.35 -23.72 15.02
N GLY A 218 -10.43 -24.89 14.40
CA GLY A 218 -9.32 -25.53 13.65
C GLY A 218 -9.45 -25.51 12.12
N ASN A 219 -10.57 -25.02 11.58
CA ASN A 219 -10.85 -25.09 10.15
C ASN A 219 -10.64 -23.73 9.47
N ALA A 220 -9.68 -23.65 8.55
CA ALA A 220 -9.47 -22.46 7.75
C ALA A 220 -10.64 -22.25 6.76
N PRO A 221 -11.16 -21.01 6.61
CA PRO A 221 -12.20 -20.71 5.65
C PRO A 221 -11.67 -20.67 4.20
N ALA A 222 -12.60 -20.57 3.24
CA ALA A 222 -12.25 -20.26 1.86
C ALA A 222 -11.57 -18.88 1.75
N PRO A 223 -10.75 -18.63 0.69
CA PRO A 223 -10.09 -17.35 0.50
C PRO A 223 -11.07 -16.18 0.49
N ILE A 224 -10.71 -15.11 1.19
CA ILE A 224 -11.53 -13.92 1.38
C ILE A 224 -11.03 -12.86 0.41
N VAL A 225 -11.93 -12.26 -0.37
CA VAL A 225 -11.60 -11.20 -1.32
C VAL A 225 -12.24 -9.90 -0.86
N SER A 226 -11.44 -8.83 -0.78
CA SER A 226 -11.94 -7.49 -0.44
C SER A 226 -12.67 -6.84 -1.62
N THR A 227 -13.51 -5.83 -1.33
CA THR A 227 -14.18 -5.06 -2.38
C THR A 227 -13.25 -4.00 -2.99
N ARG A 228 -12.25 -3.54 -2.21
CA ARG A 228 -11.29 -2.49 -2.61
C ARG A 228 -9.87 -2.84 -2.17
N ASN A 229 -8.96 -1.89 -2.24
CA ASN A 229 -7.53 -2.05 -1.96
C ASN A 229 -7.17 -2.05 -0.46
N ARG A 230 -8.11 -2.28 0.47
CA ARG A 230 -7.84 -2.25 1.91
C ARG A 230 -8.54 -3.37 2.67
N LEU A 231 -7.80 -4.01 3.58
CA LEU A 231 -8.31 -4.97 4.55
C LEU A 231 -7.84 -4.62 5.96
N TRP A 232 -8.70 -4.87 6.93
CA TRP A 232 -8.39 -4.78 8.35
C TRP A 232 -8.64 -6.12 9.01
N VAL A 233 -7.62 -6.67 9.64
CA VAL A 233 -7.66 -8.00 10.26
C VAL A 233 -7.34 -7.85 11.74
N LYS A 234 -8.20 -8.38 12.60
CA LYS A 234 -7.96 -8.42 14.04
C LYS A 234 -8.03 -9.85 14.53
N MET A 235 -7.05 -10.23 15.32
CA MET A 235 -7.09 -11.41 16.15
C MET A 235 -7.32 -10.98 17.60
N LYS A 236 -8.25 -11.67 18.26
CA LYS A 236 -8.41 -11.63 19.70
C LYS A 236 -8.24 -13.03 20.26
N LYS A 237 -7.42 -13.17 21.30
CA LYS A 237 -7.19 -14.43 22.00
C LYS A 237 -7.35 -14.23 23.49
N SER A 238 -8.07 -15.14 24.14
CA SER A 238 -8.12 -15.26 25.59
C SER A 238 -6.89 -16.00 26.11
N THR A 239 -6.53 -15.85 27.39
CA THR A 239 -5.29 -16.32 28.04
C THR A 239 -5.07 -17.84 28.10
N HIS A 240 -5.74 -18.62 27.23
CA HIS A 240 -5.55 -20.06 27.11
C HIS A 240 -4.18 -20.40 26.49
N PRO A 241 -3.33 -21.17 27.19
CA PRO A 241 -1.92 -21.35 26.83
C PRO A 241 -1.65 -22.40 25.73
N PHE A 242 -2.68 -22.90 25.02
CA PHE A 242 -2.53 -24.06 24.12
C PHE A 242 -2.98 -23.85 22.66
N SER A 243 -3.38 -22.65 22.24
CA SER A 243 -3.69 -22.37 20.83
C SER A 243 -2.48 -21.78 20.08
N LEU A 244 -2.10 -22.37 18.95
CA LEU A 244 -0.96 -21.95 18.13
C LEU A 244 -1.22 -20.63 17.37
N GLY A 245 -2.48 -20.19 17.29
CA GLY A 245 -2.88 -18.94 16.65
C GLY A 245 -3.29 -19.14 15.19
N PHE A 246 -2.86 -18.25 14.30
CA PHE A 246 -3.14 -18.40 12.86
C PHE A 246 -1.94 -17.99 12.02
N SER A 247 -1.93 -18.49 10.79
CA SER A 247 -1.08 -17.99 9.72
C SER A 247 -1.94 -17.61 8.53
N ALA A 248 -1.61 -16.47 7.91
CA ALA A 248 -2.27 -16.01 6.71
C ALA A 248 -1.27 -15.46 5.71
N LYS A 249 -1.65 -15.53 4.44
CA LYS A 249 -0.98 -14.86 3.35
C LYS A 249 -1.98 -14.01 2.58
N TYR A 250 -1.53 -12.89 2.07
CA TYR A 250 -2.35 -12.04 1.20
C TYR A 250 -1.60 -11.73 -0.08
N GLU A 251 -2.37 -11.41 -1.11
CA GLU A 251 -1.86 -10.94 -2.39
C GLU A 251 -2.83 -9.93 -2.99
N ALA A 252 -2.26 -8.93 -3.65
CA ALA A 252 -2.98 -7.96 -4.46
C ALA A 252 -3.38 -8.64 -5.77
N ILE A 253 -4.66 -8.58 -6.07
CA ILE A 253 -5.24 -9.06 -7.34
C ILE A 253 -5.96 -7.90 -8.01
N CYS A 254 -6.20 -8.02 -9.30
CA CYS A 254 -6.98 -7.06 -10.06
C CYS A 254 -7.90 -7.81 -11.02
N GLY A 255 -8.91 -7.12 -11.55
CA GLY A 255 -9.94 -7.78 -12.34
C GLY A 255 -11.10 -8.32 -11.50
N GLY A 256 -11.72 -9.38 -12.00
CA GLY A 256 -12.86 -10.07 -11.41
C GLY A 256 -14.14 -9.95 -12.25
N ASN A 257 -15.18 -10.63 -11.77
CA ASN A 257 -16.47 -10.64 -12.45
C ASN A 257 -17.29 -9.41 -12.07
N ILE A 258 -17.65 -8.59 -13.06
CA ILE A 258 -18.45 -7.39 -12.90
C ILE A 258 -19.83 -7.65 -13.51
N THR A 259 -20.87 -7.59 -12.70
CA THR A 259 -22.26 -7.59 -13.20
C THR A 259 -22.91 -6.24 -12.93
N ARG A 260 -23.40 -5.59 -13.98
CA ARG A 260 -24.11 -4.29 -13.91
C ARG A 260 -25.36 -4.33 -14.79
N ARG A 261 -26.23 -3.32 -14.60
CA ARG A 261 -27.48 -3.20 -15.36
C ARG A 261 -27.32 -2.39 -16.64
N GLU A 262 -26.56 -1.30 -16.58
CA GLU A 262 -26.50 -0.31 -17.66
C GLU A 262 -25.07 0.11 -17.99
N ARG A 263 -24.27 0.53 -17.01
CA ARG A 263 -22.91 1.04 -17.28
C ARG A 263 -21.95 0.86 -16.11
N GLY A 264 -20.68 1.10 -16.36
CA GLY A 264 -19.63 1.21 -15.34
C GLY A 264 -18.29 1.55 -15.95
N VAL A 265 -17.25 1.57 -15.10
CA VAL A 265 -15.90 1.93 -15.51
C VAL A 265 -14.94 0.88 -14.97
N ILE A 266 -13.95 0.52 -15.79
CA ILE A 266 -12.77 -0.25 -15.39
C ILE A 266 -11.52 0.59 -15.63
N GLN A 267 -10.51 0.40 -14.79
CA GLN A 267 -9.27 1.16 -14.84
C GLN A 267 -8.10 0.21 -14.57
N SER A 268 -6.96 0.48 -15.20
CA SER A 268 -5.71 -0.19 -14.83
C SER A 268 -5.37 0.12 -13.36
N PRO A 269 -4.65 -0.79 -12.66
CA PRO A 269 -4.15 -0.50 -11.32
C PRO A 269 -3.39 0.82 -11.28
N ASN A 270 -3.60 1.58 -10.21
CA ASN A 270 -2.99 2.88 -9.93
C ASN A 270 -3.40 4.07 -10.81
N TYR A 271 -4.28 3.89 -11.82
CA TYR A 271 -4.69 4.99 -12.70
C TYR A 271 -5.23 6.21 -11.91
N PRO A 272 -4.82 7.45 -12.24
CA PRO A 272 -4.06 7.88 -13.43
C PRO A 272 -2.53 7.84 -13.27
N ASP A 273 -2.02 7.38 -12.12
CA ASP A 273 -0.60 7.15 -11.93
C ASP A 273 -0.15 5.86 -12.62
N TYR A 274 1.17 5.65 -12.66
CA TYR A 274 1.73 4.57 -13.46
C TYR A 274 1.36 3.21 -12.89
N TYR A 275 0.95 2.27 -13.75
CA TYR A 275 0.69 0.89 -13.33
C TYR A 275 2.00 0.20 -12.89
N SER A 276 1.88 -0.88 -12.11
CA SER A 276 3.04 -1.68 -11.73
C SER A 276 3.40 -2.72 -12.80
N SER A 277 4.66 -3.15 -12.80
CA SER A 277 5.16 -4.26 -13.61
C SER A 277 4.57 -5.61 -13.19
N ASN A 278 4.58 -6.58 -14.10
CA ASN A 278 4.17 -7.97 -13.90
C ASN A 278 2.72 -8.12 -13.40
N LYS A 279 1.78 -7.37 -13.99
CA LYS A 279 0.35 -7.43 -13.66
C LYS A 279 -0.41 -8.19 -14.73
N GLU A 280 -1.39 -8.98 -14.29
CA GLU A 280 -2.37 -9.62 -15.14
C GLU A 280 -3.75 -9.40 -14.52
N CYS A 281 -4.55 -8.52 -15.13
CA CYS A 281 -5.88 -8.17 -14.67
C CYS A 281 -6.91 -8.65 -15.68
N ILE A 282 -7.90 -9.43 -15.25
CA ILE A 282 -8.95 -9.94 -16.14
C ILE A 282 -10.30 -9.52 -15.59
N TRP A 283 -11.01 -8.65 -16.30
CA TRP A 283 -12.37 -8.27 -16.00
C TRP A 283 -13.33 -9.02 -16.91
N VAL A 284 -14.27 -9.77 -16.34
CA VAL A 284 -15.40 -10.35 -17.08
C VAL A 284 -16.63 -9.52 -16.78
N ILE A 285 -17.08 -8.75 -17.76
CA ILE A 285 -18.15 -7.77 -17.61
C ILE A 285 -19.42 -8.37 -18.22
N THR A 286 -20.46 -8.47 -17.41
CA THR A 286 -21.77 -8.96 -17.84
C THR A 286 -22.84 -7.91 -17.58
N ILE A 287 -23.55 -7.52 -18.64
CA ILE A 287 -24.73 -6.67 -18.54
C ILE A 287 -25.96 -7.58 -18.39
N ARG A 288 -26.69 -7.43 -17.28
CA ARG A 288 -27.92 -8.17 -17.03
C ARG A 288 -29.07 -7.20 -16.80
N ASN A 289 -30.05 -7.24 -17.70
CA ASN A 289 -31.31 -6.56 -17.52
C ASN A 289 -32.45 -7.59 -17.62
N ARG A 290 -33.36 -7.57 -16.64
CA ARG A 290 -34.42 -8.58 -16.47
C ARG A 290 -35.55 -8.43 -17.49
N ASN A 291 -35.67 -7.27 -18.14
CA ASN A 291 -36.86 -6.91 -18.90
C ASN A 291 -36.72 -7.10 -20.42
N ARG A 292 -35.53 -7.42 -20.96
CA ARG A 292 -35.36 -7.83 -22.38
C ARG A 292 -34.19 -8.81 -22.54
N ARG A 293 -34.08 -9.44 -23.71
CA ARG A 293 -32.97 -10.32 -24.12
C ARG A 293 -32.22 -9.65 -25.28
N GLY A 294 -30.96 -10.04 -25.53
CA GLY A 294 -30.20 -9.55 -26.69
C GLY A 294 -29.37 -8.28 -26.47
N TYR A 295 -29.03 -7.93 -25.23
CA TYR A 295 -28.17 -6.77 -24.98
C TYR A 295 -26.72 -7.07 -25.34
N GLN A 296 -26.07 -6.07 -25.93
CA GLN A 296 -24.64 -6.04 -26.20
C GLN A 296 -23.93 -5.19 -25.16
N VAL A 297 -22.63 -5.40 -25.03
CA VAL A 297 -21.75 -4.59 -24.19
C VAL A 297 -20.88 -3.74 -25.11
N GLY A 298 -21.13 -2.43 -25.08
CA GLY A 298 -20.24 -1.44 -25.65
C GLY A 298 -19.09 -1.15 -24.68
N LEU A 299 -17.87 -1.02 -25.20
CA LEU A 299 -16.67 -0.66 -24.45
C LEU A 299 -15.95 0.49 -25.15
N ARG A 300 -15.75 1.59 -24.42
CA ARG A 300 -15.07 2.79 -24.90
C ARG A 300 -13.92 3.17 -23.98
N PHE A 301 -12.74 3.41 -24.55
CA PHE A 301 -11.61 3.94 -23.80
C PHE A 301 -11.70 5.45 -23.68
N ASN A 302 -11.73 5.96 -22.44
CA ASN A 302 -11.69 7.39 -22.15
C ASN A 302 -10.24 7.93 -22.12
N SER A 303 -9.30 7.06 -21.77
CA SER A 303 -7.86 7.34 -21.72
C SER A 303 -7.11 6.03 -21.92
N PHE A 304 -6.00 6.08 -22.67
CA PHE A 304 -5.20 4.92 -23.00
C PHE A 304 -3.73 5.32 -23.24
N ASP A 305 -2.85 4.90 -22.33
CA ASP A 305 -1.40 5.06 -22.41
C ASP A 305 -0.76 3.79 -21.82
N VAL A 306 -0.45 2.85 -22.71
CA VAL A 306 0.20 1.56 -22.40
C VAL A 306 1.51 1.50 -23.20
N GLU A 307 2.51 0.75 -22.74
CA GLU A 307 3.79 0.64 -23.46
C GLU A 307 3.58 0.36 -24.96
N ARG A 308 4.23 1.16 -25.81
CA ARG A 308 4.09 1.05 -27.26
C ARG A 308 5.02 -0.02 -27.79
N HIS A 309 4.46 -0.96 -28.56
CA HIS A 309 5.22 -1.91 -29.35
C HIS A 309 4.45 -2.26 -30.63
N ASP A 310 5.12 -2.50 -31.76
CA ASP A 310 4.47 -2.70 -33.07
C ASP A 310 3.46 -3.86 -33.08
N ASN A 311 3.75 -4.91 -32.31
CA ASN A 311 2.89 -6.08 -32.15
C ASN A 311 2.30 -6.25 -30.73
N CYS A 312 2.40 -5.21 -29.87
CA CYS A 312 1.90 -5.24 -28.49
C CYS A 312 2.30 -6.47 -27.65
N ILE A 313 3.56 -6.90 -27.76
CA ILE A 313 4.05 -8.13 -27.11
C ILE A 313 4.49 -7.93 -25.65
N TYR A 314 4.79 -6.69 -25.27
CA TYR A 314 5.14 -6.30 -23.90
C TYR A 314 3.85 -6.04 -23.11
N ASP A 315 3.49 -4.77 -22.89
CA ASP A 315 2.24 -4.42 -22.26
C ASP A 315 1.10 -4.33 -23.27
N TYR A 316 -0.09 -4.82 -22.90
CA TYR A 316 -1.25 -4.78 -23.78
C TYR A 316 -2.58 -4.90 -23.04
N VAL A 317 -3.63 -4.42 -23.71
CA VAL A 317 -5.02 -4.69 -23.36
C VAL A 317 -5.63 -5.55 -24.46
N GLU A 318 -6.12 -6.73 -24.09
CA GLU A 318 -6.83 -7.66 -24.96
C GLU A 318 -8.32 -7.65 -24.61
N VAL A 319 -9.17 -7.57 -25.63
CA VAL A 319 -10.63 -7.56 -25.46
C VAL A 319 -11.24 -8.70 -26.25
N ARG A 320 -12.11 -9.51 -25.61
CA ARG A 320 -12.77 -10.66 -26.25
C ARG A 320 -14.26 -10.64 -26.06
N ASP A 321 -14.96 -11.16 -27.07
CA ASP A 321 -16.41 -11.25 -27.15
C ASP A 321 -16.94 -12.49 -26.40
N GLY A 322 -16.91 -12.43 -25.07
CA GLY A 322 -17.38 -13.50 -24.20
C GLY A 322 -16.66 -13.56 -22.86
N SER A 323 -17.02 -14.55 -22.04
CA SER A 323 -16.41 -14.78 -20.72
C SER A 323 -15.15 -15.64 -20.75
N ASP A 324 -14.97 -16.44 -21.80
CA ASP A 324 -13.93 -17.47 -21.86
C ASP A 324 -12.66 -16.94 -22.52
N ILE A 325 -11.51 -17.51 -22.16
CA ILE A 325 -10.21 -17.14 -22.73
C ILE A 325 -10.12 -17.41 -24.24
N ASP A 326 -10.91 -18.36 -24.74
CA ASP A 326 -10.98 -18.74 -26.15
C ASP A 326 -12.07 -17.98 -26.93
N SER A 327 -12.77 -17.05 -26.28
CA SER A 327 -13.80 -16.22 -26.93
C SER A 327 -13.18 -15.41 -28.09
N PRO A 328 -13.96 -15.09 -29.15
CA PRO A 328 -13.47 -14.34 -30.30
C PRO A 328 -12.74 -13.05 -29.90
N LEU A 329 -11.56 -12.84 -30.47
CA LEU A 329 -10.74 -11.65 -30.19
C LEU A 329 -11.34 -10.44 -30.90
N LEU A 330 -11.74 -9.43 -30.13
CA LEU A 330 -12.18 -8.13 -30.67
C LEU A 330 -10.98 -7.23 -30.98
N GLY A 331 -9.93 -7.31 -30.16
CA GLY A 331 -8.68 -6.63 -30.46
C GLY A 331 -7.65 -6.72 -29.34
N ARG A 332 -6.42 -6.38 -29.70
CA ARG A 332 -5.27 -6.24 -28.79
C ARG A 332 -4.64 -4.87 -29.02
N PHE A 333 -4.50 -4.10 -27.96
CA PHE A 333 -4.16 -2.67 -28.02
C PHE A 333 -2.98 -2.35 -27.10
N CYS A 334 -2.13 -1.43 -27.53
CA CYS A 334 -1.01 -0.87 -26.77
C CYS A 334 -0.58 0.49 -27.37
N GLY A 335 0.31 1.22 -26.69
CA GLY A 335 0.71 2.57 -27.10
C GLY A 335 -0.26 3.67 -26.65
N TYR A 336 -0.21 4.82 -27.36
CA TYR A 336 -0.90 6.06 -26.98
C TYR A 336 -1.64 6.74 -28.15
N THR A 337 -1.52 6.22 -29.38
CA THR A 337 -1.76 7.03 -30.59
C THR A 337 -3.07 6.73 -31.34
N MET A 338 -3.87 5.77 -30.89
CA MET A 338 -5.24 5.56 -31.38
C MET A 338 -6.08 5.07 -30.21
N LEU A 339 -7.04 5.89 -29.77
CA LEU A 339 -8.14 5.36 -28.97
C LEU A 339 -8.83 4.32 -29.86
N PRO A 340 -8.97 3.06 -29.41
CA PRO A 340 -9.72 2.06 -30.17
C PRO A 340 -11.11 2.60 -30.48
N ASP A 341 -11.63 2.32 -31.68
CA ASP A 341 -13.05 2.50 -31.97
C ASP A 341 -13.87 1.78 -30.89
N ASP A 342 -15.08 2.29 -30.61
CA ASP A 342 -15.98 1.70 -29.63
C ASP A 342 -16.20 0.21 -29.97
N LEU A 343 -15.79 -0.67 -29.04
CA LEU A 343 -15.87 -2.11 -29.22
C LEU A 343 -17.23 -2.61 -28.77
N LYS A 344 -17.80 -3.54 -29.54
CA LYS A 344 -19.12 -4.10 -29.27
C LYS A 344 -19.04 -5.62 -29.17
N SER A 345 -19.60 -6.19 -28.11
CA SER A 345 -19.78 -7.63 -28.00
C SER A 345 -21.02 -8.09 -28.79
N THR A 346 -21.06 -9.35 -29.22
CA THR A 346 -22.27 -9.94 -29.82
C THR A 346 -23.28 -10.39 -28.76
N GLY A 347 -22.78 -10.77 -27.58
CA GLY A 347 -23.58 -11.17 -26.43
C GLY A 347 -23.60 -10.12 -25.32
N ASN A 348 -24.16 -10.49 -24.17
CA ASN A 348 -24.26 -9.62 -23.00
C ASN A 348 -23.02 -9.65 -22.09
N THR A 349 -21.91 -10.19 -22.59
CA THR A 349 -20.67 -10.38 -21.87
C THR A 349 -19.47 -10.02 -22.75
N ILE A 350 -18.51 -9.29 -22.16
CA ILE A 350 -17.22 -8.98 -22.76
C ILE A 350 -16.13 -9.25 -21.71
N SER A 351 -14.95 -9.70 -22.13
CA SER A 351 -13.79 -9.82 -21.25
C SER A 351 -12.68 -8.88 -21.67
N VAL A 352 -12.07 -8.24 -20.67
CA VAL A 352 -10.96 -7.30 -20.86
C VAL A 352 -9.79 -7.83 -20.03
N LYS A 353 -8.65 -8.07 -20.68
CA LYS A 353 -7.42 -8.56 -20.07
C LYS A 353 -6.32 -7.53 -20.25
N PHE A 354 -5.76 -7.04 -19.15
CA PHE A 354 -4.58 -6.17 -19.14
C PHE A 354 -3.36 -6.96 -18.65
N VAL A 355 -2.26 -6.85 -19.38
CA VAL A 355 -0.98 -7.47 -19.03
C VAL A 355 0.12 -6.41 -19.03
N SER A 356 0.98 -6.42 -18.02
CA SER A 356 2.23 -5.67 -17.99
C SER A 356 3.44 -6.56 -17.75
N ASP A 357 4.55 -6.24 -18.40
CA ASP A 357 5.83 -6.95 -18.32
C ASP A 357 6.70 -6.45 -17.16
N SER A 358 7.98 -6.82 -17.14
CA SER A 358 8.91 -6.47 -16.06
C SER A 358 9.37 -5.00 -16.03
N SER A 359 9.02 -4.18 -17.03
CA SER A 359 9.57 -2.83 -17.19
C SER A 359 8.57 -1.84 -17.80
N VAL A 360 9.06 -0.65 -18.20
CA VAL A 360 8.37 0.42 -18.95
C VAL A 360 6.88 0.63 -18.60
N ASN A 361 6.63 1.20 -17.43
CA ASN A 361 5.25 1.48 -17.03
C ASN A 361 4.77 2.85 -17.51
N LYS A 362 3.46 2.95 -17.76
CA LYS A 362 2.74 4.14 -18.25
C LYS A 362 1.52 4.44 -17.38
N ALA A 363 0.79 5.51 -17.67
CA ALA A 363 -0.40 5.89 -16.90
C ALA A 363 -1.53 4.84 -16.96
N GLY A 364 -1.53 3.98 -17.97
CA GLY A 364 -2.50 2.90 -18.14
C GLY A 364 -3.77 3.37 -18.83
N PHE A 365 -4.92 2.86 -18.42
CA PHE A 365 -6.18 3.14 -19.11
C PHE A 365 -7.37 3.31 -18.18
N SER A 366 -8.39 3.99 -18.70
CA SER A 366 -9.72 4.05 -18.13
C SER A 366 -10.74 3.78 -19.23
N ALA A 367 -11.56 2.75 -19.08
CA ALA A 367 -12.58 2.38 -20.05
C ALA A 367 -13.98 2.39 -19.42
N GLU A 368 -14.93 3.01 -20.09
CA GLU A 368 -16.35 2.93 -19.77
C GLU A 368 -16.96 1.77 -20.54
N PHE A 369 -17.74 0.93 -19.85
CA PHE A 369 -18.59 -0.07 -20.48
C PHE A 369 -20.04 0.32 -20.29
N PHE A 370 -20.87 0.08 -21.30
CA PHE A 370 -22.28 0.45 -21.30
C PHE A 370 -23.12 -0.56 -22.06
N GLN A 371 -24.41 -0.55 -21.75
CA GLN A 371 -25.42 -1.34 -22.40
C GLN A 371 -25.64 -0.77 -23.78
N GLU A 372 -25.40 -1.60 -24.78
CA GLU A 372 -25.70 -1.28 -26.14
C GLU A 372 -26.94 -2.06 -26.60
N ILE A 373 -27.79 -1.37 -27.34
CA ILE A 373 -29.03 -1.90 -27.87
C ILE A 373 -28.84 -1.99 -29.37
N ASP A 374 -28.98 -3.19 -29.91
CA ASP A 374 -29.15 -3.36 -31.34
C ASP A 374 -30.59 -2.95 -31.70
N GLU A 375 -30.78 -1.67 -32.01
CA GLU A 375 -32.08 -1.11 -32.42
C GLU A 375 -32.60 -1.76 -33.71
N CYS A 376 -31.76 -2.45 -34.48
CA CYS A 376 -32.13 -3.17 -35.69
C CYS A 376 -32.60 -4.62 -35.43
N ALA A 377 -32.46 -5.14 -34.21
CA ALA A 377 -32.97 -6.47 -33.85
C ALA A 377 -34.48 -6.47 -33.54
N ASP A 378 -35.03 -5.33 -33.11
CA ASP A 378 -36.47 -5.13 -32.95
C ASP A 378 -37.03 -4.63 -34.29
N ASN A 379 -37.77 -5.50 -34.98
CA ASN A 379 -38.25 -5.32 -36.36
C ASN A 379 -39.43 -4.32 -36.47
N ASP A 380 -39.30 -3.12 -35.88
CA ASP A 380 -40.38 -2.13 -35.71
C ASP A 380 -40.26 -0.89 -36.61
N GLY A 381 -39.54 -1.00 -37.74
CA GLY A 381 -39.78 -0.13 -38.89
C GLY A 381 -38.79 1.01 -39.18
N GLY A 382 -37.47 0.74 -39.19
CA GLY A 382 -36.52 1.53 -39.97
C GLY A 382 -35.22 1.88 -39.22
N CYS A 383 -34.10 1.29 -39.64
CA CYS A 383 -32.78 1.71 -39.18
C CYS A 383 -32.38 3.02 -39.88
N GLU A 384 -32.64 4.18 -39.27
CA GLU A 384 -32.03 5.44 -39.70
C GLU A 384 -30.59 5.49 -39.18
N HIS A 385 -29.63 5.13 -40.04
CA HIS A 385 -28.24 5.52 -39.85
C HIS A 385 -28.12 7.04 -40.06
N ALA A 386 -28.30 7.82 -39.00
CA ALA A 386 -27.75 9.16 -38.97
C ALA A 386 -26.25 9.04 -38.66
N ALA A 387 -25.44 8.86 -39.71
CA ALA A 387 -24.01 9.08 -39.60
C ALA A 387 -23.79 10.56 -39.23
N SER A 388 -23.49 10.82 -37.96
CA SER A 388 -23.00 12.12 -37.50
C SER A 388 -21.56 12.29 -37.97
N THR A 389 -21.41 12.64 -39.25
CA THR A 389 -20.20 13.30 -39.75
C THR A 389 -19.98 14.59 -38.94
N LEU A 390 -18.86 14.64 -38.21
CA LEU A 390 -18.16 15.88 -37.90
C LEU A 390 -16.89 15.95 -38.73
#